data_AF-A0A0E2NJV5-F1
#
_entry.id   AF-A0A0E2NJV5-F1
#
_cell.length_a   1.000
_cell.length_b   1.000
_cell.length_c   1.000
_cell.angle_alpha   90.00
_cell.angle_beta   90.00
_cell.angle_gamma   90.00
#
_symmetry.space_group_name_H-M   'P 1'
#
loop_
_entity.id
_entity.type
_entity.pdbx_description
1 polymer ?
#
loop_
_entity_poly.entity_id
_entity_poly.type
_entity_poly.pdbx_seq_one_letter_code
_entity_poly.pdbx_strand_id
1 'polypeptide(L)'
;MQMSAGLLANLGDSIEAIAAHIATMETRQLHQLLKSLPSRSEIASAEMVMGTLVYREIELRRRRGTGGNVLPFPGLVTPPIQQ
;
A
#
# COMPACT_ATOMS: atom_id res chain seq x y z
N MET A 1 28.70 19.00 4.63
CA MET A 1 27.74 18.37 3.70
C MET A 1 27.77 16.85 3.72
N GLN A 2 28.93 16.18 3.80
CA GLN A 2 29.02 14.71 3.76
C GLN A 2 28.24 13.99 4.88
N MET A 3 28.27 14.50 6.12
CA MET A 3 27.49 13.90 7.22
C MET A 3 25.98 14.00 7.00
N SER A 4 25.47 15.15 6.56
CA SER A 4 24.04 15.35 6.29
C SER A 4 23.55 14.44 5.16
N ALA A 5 24.35 14.27 4.10
CA ALA A 5 24.05 13.33 3.03
C ALA A 5 23.99 11.87 3.54
N GLY A 6 24.92 11.48 4.42
CA GLY A 6 24.90 10.15 5.03
C GLY A 6 23.67 9.90 5.91
N LEU A 7 23.24 10.90 6.69
CA LEU A 7 22.02 10.80 7.50
C LEU A 7 20.77 10.65 6.64
N LEU A 8 20.69 11.38 5.52
CA LEU A 8 19.57 11.28 4.59
C LEU A 8 19.53 9.91 3.89
N ALA A 9 20.68 9.35 3.54
CA ALA A 9 20.77 8.01 2.98
C ALA A 9 20.25 6.96 3.98
N ASN A 10 20.76 6.99 5.23
CA ASN A 10 20.32 6.06 6.28
C ASN A 10 18.82 6.17 6.58
N LEU A 11 18.28 7.40 6.54
CA LEU A 11 16.84 7.62 6.69
C LEU A 11 16.05 7.00 5.52
N GLY A 12 16.54 7.16 4.30
CA GLY A 12 15.97 6.53 3.11
C GLY A 12 15.91 5.01 3.23
N ASP A 13 17.04 4.39 3.60
CA ASP A 13 17.14 2.94 3.81
C ASP A 13 16.17 2.46 4.90
N SER A 14 16.03 3.23 5.99
CA SER A 14 15.10 2.91 7.08
C SER A 14 13.64 2.98 6.62
N ILE A 15 13.28 3.98 5.83
CA ILE A 15 11.94 4.13 5.26
C ILE A 15 11.63 2.96 4.30
N GLU A 16 12.61 2.56 3.47
CA GLU A 16 12.45 1.44 2.55
C GLU A 16 12.26 0.11 3.28
N ALA A 17 13.05 -0.15 4.33
CA ALA A 17 12.88 -1.34 5.16
C ALA A 17 11.50 -1.41 5.81
N ILE A 18 10.99 -0.28 6.32
CA ILE A 18 9.63 -0.18 6.88
C ILE A 18 8.58 -0.44 5.80
N ALA A 19 8.73 0.15 4.61
CA ALA A 19 7.81 -0.06 3.50
C ALA A 19 7.75 -1.54 3.08
N ALA A 20 8.91 -2.20 3.00
CA ALA A 20 9.00 -3.63 2.71
C ALA A 20 8.28 -4.48 3.77
N HIS A 21 8.45 -4.14 5.06
CA HIS A 21 7.73 -4.81 6.13
C HIS A 21 6.21 -4.62 6.02
N ILE A 22 5.75 -3.38 5.80
CA ILE A 22 4.33 -3.04 5.60
C ILE A 22 3.74 -3.87 4.45
N ALA A 23 4.47 -4.04 3.34
CA ALA A 23 4.02 -4.84 2.20
C ALA A 23 3.77 -6.31 2.54
N THR A 24 4.45 -6.87 3.55
CA THR A 24 4.25 -8.25 4.03
C THR A 24 3.09 -8.41 5.02
N MET A 25 2.59 -7.32 5.61
CA MET A 25 1.52 -7.37 6.61
C MET A 25 0.20 -7.87 6.02
N GLU A 26 -0.64 -8.53 6.81
CA GLU A 26 -1.99 -8.87 6.38
C GLU A 26 -2.86 -7.62 6.21
N THR A 27 -3.84 -7.68 5.30
CA THR A 27 -4.73 -6.53 5.03
C THR A 27 -5.46 -6.06 6.29
N ARG A 28 -5.88 -6.97 7.18
CA ARG A 28 -6.50 -6.60 8.46
C ARG A 28 -5.55 -5.81 9.35
N GLN A 29 -4.29 -6.24 9.45
CA GLN A 29 -3.27 -5.58 10.25
C GLN A 29 -2.95 -4.20 9.70
N LEU A 30 -2.89 -4.02 8.37
CA LEU A 30 -2.73 -2.71 7.74
C LEU A 30 -3.85 -1.74 8.09
N HIS A 31 -5.11 -2.20 8.06
CA HIS A 31 -6.25 -1.36 8.44
C HIS A 31 -6.25 -1.02 9.94
N GLN A 32 -5.78 -1.93 10.80
CA GLN A 32 -5.61 -1.66 12.22
C GLN A 32 -4.50 -0.63 12.46
N LEU A 33 -3.36 -0.78 11.79
CA LEU A 33 -2.25 0.17 11.84
C LEU A 33 -2.72 1.56 11.39
N LEU A 34 -3.44 1.66 10.27
CA LEU A 34 -4.00 2.92 9.80
C LEU A 34 -4.92 3.59 10.84
N LYS A 35 -5.74 2.81 11.56
CA LYS A 35 -6.62 3.33 12.62
C LYS A 35 -5.87 3.80 13.86
N SER A 36 -4.69 3.23 14.14
CA SER A 36 -3.85 3.64 15.27
C SER A 36 -3.03 4.91 14.99
N LEU A 37 -2.82 5.26 13.72
CA LEU A 37 -2.08 6.45 13.36
C LEU A 37 -2.95 7.71 13.54
N PRO A 38 -2.34 8.85 13.92
CA PRO A 38 -3.08 10.09 14.07
C PRO A 38 -3.63 10.56 12.72
N SER A 39 -4.88 11.00 12.71
CA SER A 39 -5.56 11.50 11.51
C SER A 39 -4.96 12.80 10.97
N ARG A 40 -4.22 13.54 11.81
CA ARG A 40 -3.43 14.71 11.46
C ARG A 40 -2.05 14.53 12.08
N SER A 41 -1.02 14.56 11.24
CA SER A 41 0.39 14.51 11.66
C SER A 41 1.05 15.84 11.33
N GLU A 42 2.10 16.18 12.07
CA GLU A 42 2.97 17.29 11.68
C GLU A 42 3.63 17.01 10.33
N ILE A 43 3.86 18.06 9.56
CA ILE A 43 4.48 17.93 8.24
C ILE A 43 5.91 17.40 8.43
N ALA A 44 6.27 16.41 7.61
CA ALA A 44 7.56 15.72 7.66
C ALA A 44 7.83 14.94 8.96
N SER A 45 6.81 14.67 9.78
CA SER A 45 6.95 13.78 10.94
C SER A 45 7.00 12.30 10.53
N ALA A 46 7.50 11.45 11.42
CA ALA A 46 7.55 10.00 11.22
C ALA A 46 6.14 9.41 11.06
N GLU A 47 5.15 9.92 11.80
CA GLU A 47 3.75 9.54 11.70
C GLU A 47 3.15 9.85 10.33
N MET A 48 3.49 11.02 9.76
CA MET A 48 3.05 11.38 8.40
C MET A 48 3.63 10.41 7.36
N VAL A 49 4.92 10.07 7.49
CA VAL A 49 5.59 9.12 6.59
C VAL A 49 4.96 7.73 6.73
N MET A 50 4.77 7.24 7.96
CA MET A 50 4.11 5.96 8.24
C MET A 50 2.70 5.90 7.67
N GLY A 51 1.88 6.94 7.89
CA GLY A 51 0.54 7.05 7.34
C GLY A 51 0.52 6.99 5.81
N THR A 52 1.49 7.66 5.17
CA THR A 52 1.66 7.65 3.72
C THR A 52 2.01 6.25 3.20
N LEU A 53 2.94 5.55 3.85
CA LEU A 53 3.34 4.19 3.46
C LEU A 53 2.18 3.20 3.56
N VAL A 54 1.45 3.22 4.69
CA VAL A 54 0.30 2.33 4.93
C VAL A 54 -0.82 2.60 3.94
N TYR A 55 -1.18 3.88 3.75
CA TYR A 55 -2.22 4.25 2.79
C TYR A 55 -1.86 3.81 1.37
N ARG A 56 -0.61 4.02 0.96
CA ARG A 56 -0.12 3.63 -0.37
C ARG A 56 -0.22 2.11 -0.59
N GLU A 57 0.18 1.32 0.40
CA GLU A 57 0.09 -0.15 0.28
C GLU A 57 -1.37 -0.62 0.19
N ILE A 58 -2.29 -0.05 0.97
CA ILE A 58 -3.72 -0.37 0.87
C ILE A 58 -4.25 -0.03 -0.54
N GLU A 59 -3.87 1.12 -1.09
CA GLU A 59 -4.26 1.55 -2.44
C GLU A 59 -3.68 0.61 -3.52
N LEU A 60 -2.41 0.19 -3.37
CA LEU A 60 -1.77 -0.78 -4.26
C LEU A 60 -2.51 -2.13 -4.26
N ARG A 61 -2.89 -2.63 -3.08
CA ARG A 61 -3.69 -3.86 -2.95
C ARG A 61 -5.06 -3.72 -3.59
N ARG A 62 -5.71 -2.56 -3.43
CA ARG A 62 -6.98 -2.26 -4.09
C ARG A 62 -6.83 -2.36 -5.61
N ARG A 63 -5.80 -1.75 -6.19
CA ARG A 63 -5.53 -1.84 -7.65
C ARG A 63 -5.28 -3.28 -8.12
N ARG A 64 -4.54 -4.08 -7.35
CA ARG A 64 -4.29 -5.51 -7.65
C ARG A 64 -5.58 -6.33 -7.58
N GLY A 65 -6.40 -6.13 -6.54
CA GLY A 65 -7.65 -6.89 -6.33
C GLY A 65 -8.81 -6.46 -7.22
N THR A 66 -8.83 -5.22 -7.71
CA THR A 66 -9.92 -4.70 -8.56
C THR A 66 -9.76 -5.09 -10.02
N GLY A 67 -8.70 -5.83 -10.39
CA GLY A 67 -8.53 -6.33 -11.75
C GLY A 67 -8.61 -5.24 -12.82
N GLY A 68 -8.12 -4.02 -12.53
CA GLY A 68 -8.29 -2.87 -13.43
C GLY A 68 -7.72 -3.05 -14.85
N ASN A 69 -6.94 -4.11 -15.07
CA ASN A 69 -6.39 -4.52 -16.37
C ASN A 69 -6.77 -5.97 -16.76
N VAL A 70 -7.69 -6.62 -16.05
CA VAL A 70 -8.09 -8.00 -16.34
C VAL A 70 -9.49 -7.94 -16.95
N LEU A 71 -9.56 -8.15 -18.27
CA LEU A 71 -10.84 -8.37 -18.93
C LEU A 71 -11.55 -9.52 -18.22
N PRO A 72 -12.85 -9.40 -17.88
CA PRO A 72 -13.60 -10.52 -17.36
C PRO A 72 -13.49 -11.68 -18.36
N PHE A 73 -13.25 -12.88 -17.85
CA PHE A 73 -13.26 -14.08 -18.67
C PHE A 73 -14.60 -14.12 -19.42
N PRO A 74 -14.64 -14.21 -20.76
CA PRO A 74 -15.89 -14.28 -21.49
C PRO A 74 -16.66 -15.48 -20.94
N GLY A 75 -17.76 -15.22 -20.24
CA GLY A 75 -18.60 -16.27 -19.71
C GLY A 75 -18.99 -17.21 -20.85
N LEU A 76 -18.87 -18.51 -20.61
CA LEU A 76 -19.50 -19.54 -21.43
C LEU A 76 -20.97 -19.17 -21.59
N VAL A 77 -21.31 -18.54 -22.71
CA VAL A 77 -22.68 -18.34 -23.14
C VAL A 77 -23.19 -19.75 -23.42
N THR A 78 -23.90 -20.37 -22.48
CA THR A 78 -24.67 -21.57 -22.79
C THR A 78 -25.70 -21.17 -23.83
N PRO A 79 -25.65 -21.72 -25.06
CA PRO A 79 -26.60 -21.36 -26.09
C PRO A 79 -28.02 -21.71 -25.61
N PRO A 80 -29.04 -20.92 -25.98
CA PRO A 80 -30.40 -21.22 -25.61
C PRO A 80 -30.79 -22.59 -26.19
N ILE A 81 -31.30 -23.46 -25.32
CA ILE A 81 -31.89 -24.74 -25.72
C ILE A 81 -33.11 -24.39 -26.58
N GLN A 82 -33.00 -24.63 -27.89
CA GLN A 82 -34.16 -24.58 -28.77
C GLN A 82 -35.07 -25.77 -28.43
N GLN A 83 -36.29 -25.47 -28.00
CA GLN A 83 -37.39 -26.43 -27.92
C GLN A 83 -37.98 -26.70 -29.29
#